data_AF-A0A2E6P710-F1
#
_entry.id   AF-A0A2E6P710-F1
#
_cell.length_a   1.000
_cell.length_b   1.000
_cell.length_c   1.000
_cell.angle_alpha   90.00
_cell.angle_beta   90.00
_cell.angle_gamma   90.00
#
_symmetry.space_group_name_H-M   'P 1'
#
loop_
_entity.id
_entity.type
_entity.pdbx_description
1 polymer ?
#
loop_
_entity_poly.entity_id
_entity_poly.type
_entity_poly.pdbx_seq_one_letter_code
_entity_poly.pdbx_strand_id
1 'polypeptide(L)' 'MCIEEFSALFSIPGEGFVAEIRTGDEVRLYDRKGLQHLILERKQLGNKNIQALEKALARINNLGDAIYQNNINN' A
#
# COMPACT_ATOMS: atom_id res chain seq x y z
N MET A 1 20.45 -2.63 -8.03
CA MET A 1 19.01 -2.92 -7.92
C MET A 1 18.49 -2.17 -6.71
N CYS A 2 17.71 -1.10 -6.89
CA CYS A 2 17.09 -0.42 -5.75
C CYS A 2 15.97 -1.32 -5.21
N ILE A 3 16.07 -1.71 -3.95
CA ILE A 3 15.04 -2.52 -3.28
C ILE A 3 13.92 -1.56 -2.87
N GLU A 4 12.68 -1.96 -3.15
CA GLU A 4 11.49 -1.25 -2.68
C GLU A 4 11.13 -1.85 -1.32
N GLU A 5 10.98 -1.01 -0.31
CA GLU A 5 10.62 -1.44 1.05
C GLU A 5 9.36 -0.71 1.51
N PHE A 6 8.43 -1.47 2.07
CA PHE A 6 7.29 -0.91 2.77
C PHE A 6 7.77 -0.40 4.13
N SER A 7 7.65 0.90 4.33
CA SER A 7 8.18 1.60 5.50
C SER A 7 7.08 1.80 6.55
N ALA A 8 5.99 2.47 6.17
CA ALA A 8 4.91 2.82 7.09
C ALA A 8 3.55 2.93 6.39
N LEU A 9 2.49 2.99 7.19
CA LEU A 9 1.14 3.31 6.73
C LEU A 9 0.60 4.50 7.51
N PHE A 10 0.03 5.45 6.79
CA PHE A 10 -0.60 6.64 7.32
C PHE A 10 -2.10 6.61 7.05
N SER A 11 -2.89 7.06 8.03
CA SER A 11 -4.33 7.32 7.86
C SER A 11 -4.52 8.82 7.72
N ILE A 12 -4.84 9.27 6.51
CA ILE A 12 -5.08 10.68 6.21
C ILE A 12 -6.59 10.94 6.21
N PRO A 13 -7.09 11.84 7.06
CA PRO A 13 -8.50 12.20 7.07
C PRO A 13 -8.90 12.83 5.73
N GLY A 14 -9.94 12.30 5.09
CA GLY A 14 -10.42 12.74 3.77
C GLY A 14 -9.82 11.98 2.57
N GLU A 15 -8.63 11.40 2.71
CA GLU A 15 -7.97 10.58 1.67
C GLU A 15 -8.02 9.07 1.97
N GLY A 16 -8.11 8.69 3.25
CA GLY A 16 -8.06 7.30 3.70
C GLY A 16 -6.64 6.84 4.00
N PHE A 17 -6.36 5.56 3.75
CA PHE A 17 -5.06 4.97 4.06
C PHE A 17 -4.07 5.07 2.90
N VAL A 18 -2.87 5.54 3.21
CA VAL A 18 -1.74 5.68 2.29
C VAL A 18 -0.51 4.97 2.84
N ALA A 19 0.16 4.20 1.98
CA ALA A 19 1.38 3.48 2.29
C ALA A 19 2.62 4.24 1.82
N GLU A 20 3.63 4.24 2.67
CA GLU A 20 4.96 4.73 2.38
C GLU A 20 5.84 3.59 1.86
N ILE A 21 6.31 3.76 0.63
CA ILE A 21 7.25 2.87 -0.03
C ILE A 21 8.55 3.63 -0.23
N ARG A 22 9.63 3.12 0.36
CA ARG A 22 10.98 3.62 0.15
C ARG A 22 11.59 2.90 -1.04
N THR A 23 12.23 3.63 -1.94
CA THR A 23 12.92 3.11 -3.12
C THR A 23 14.30 3.75 -3.20
N GLY A 24 15.31 3.09 -2.63
CA GLY A 24 16.62 3.71 -2.45
C GLY A 24 16.54 4.93 -1.53
N ASP A 25 16.92 6.10 -2.01
CA ASP A 25 16.82 7.39 -1.30
C ASP A 25 15.46 8.10 -1.50
N GLU A 26 14.60 7.59 -2.38
CA GLU A 26 13.27 8.18 -2.59
C GLU A 26 12.24 7.57 -1.66
N VAL A 27 11.32 8.40 -1.19
CA VAL A 27 10.14 7.97 -0.44
C VAL A 27 8.90 8.38 -1.24
N ARG A 28 8.03 7.41 -1.52
CA ARG A 28 6.80 7.61 -2.28
C ARG A 28 5.61 7.14 -1.47
N LEU A 29 4.54 7.93 -1.49
CA LEU A 29 3.27 7.60 -0.84
C LEU A 29 2.30 7.10 -1.89
N TYR A 30 1.62 5.98 -1.59
CA TYR A 30 0.65 5.35 -2.47
C TYR A 30 -0.63 5.02 -1.71
N ASP A 31 -1.77 5.44 -2.26
CA ASP A 31 -3.08 5.05 -1.75
C ASP A 31 -3.41 3.60 -2.18
N ARG A 32 -4.54 3.08 -1.69
CA ARG A 32 -5.02 1.73 -2.05
C ARG A 32 -5.11 1.50 -3.56
N LYS A 33 -5.71 2.43 -4.30
CA LYS A 33 -5.89 2.31 -5.76
C LYS A 33 -4.56 2.48 -6.47
N GLY A 34 -3.71 3.41 -6.02
CA GLY A 34 -2.35 3.57 -6.51
C GLY A 34 -1.52 2.30 -6.40
N LEU A 35 -1.54 1.64 -5.23
CA LEU A 35 -0.86 0.35 -5.04
C LEU A 35 -1.43 -0.76 -5.93
N GLN A 36 -2.76 -0.88 -6.02
CA GLN A 36 -3.40 -1.89 -6.88
C GLN A 36 -3.00 -1.72 -8.35
N HIS A 37 -3.00 -0.49 -8.84
CA HIS A 37 -2.59 -0.17 -10.21
C HIS A 37 -1.12 -0.49 -10.44
N LEU A 38 -0.23 -0.05 -9.53
CA LEU A 38 1.21 -0.26 -9.65
C LEU A 38 1.62 -1.73 -9.58
N ILE A 39 0.98 -2.52 -8.71
CA ILE A 39 1.19 -3.97 -8.63
C ILE A 39 0.78 -4.63 -9.95
N LEU A 40 -0.38 -4.26 -10.51
CA LEU A 40 -0.87 -4.82 -11.76
C LEU A 40 0.07 -4.49 -12.93
N GLU A 41 0.48 -3.24 -13.05
CA GLU A 41 1.42 -2.78 -14.08
C GLU A 41 2.75 -3.55 -13.98
N ARG A 42 3.31 -3.67 -12.77
CA ARG A 42 4.59 -4.39 -12.58
C ARG A 42 4.48 -5.89 -12.83
N LYS A 43 3.35 -6.51 -12.50
CA LYS A 43 3.08 -7.91 -12.88
C LYS A 43 3.05 -8.08 -14.40
N GLN A 44 2.44 -7.14 -15.13
CA GLN A 44 2.42 -7.17 -16.60
C GLN A 44 3.79 -6.94 -17.22
N LEU A 45 4.63 -6.10 -16.62
CA LEU A 45 6.01 -5.86 -17.04
C LEU A 45 6.98 -6.98 -16.64
N GLY A 46 6.52 -8.03 -15.95
CA GLY A 46 7.36 -9.13 -15.48
C GLY A 46 8.29 -8.77 -14.30
N ASN A 47 8.05 -7.65 -13.64
CA ASN A 47 8.83 -7.20 -12.50
C ASN A 47 8.49 -8.01 -11.24
N LYS A 48 9.49 -8.70 -10.69
CA LYS A 48 9.34 -9.54 -9.49
C LYS A 48 9.43 -8.76 -8.18
N ASN A 49 9.85 -7.50 -8.22
CA ASN A 49 10.04 -6.68 -7.02
C ASN A 49 8.74 -5.96 -6.61
N ILE A 50 7.68 -6.72 -6.34
CA ILE A 50 6.37 -6.17 -5.94
C ILE A 50 5.96 -6.57 -4.52
N GLN A 51 6.80 -7.35 -3.82
CA GLN A 51 6.49 -7.86 -2.48
C GLN A 51 6.20 -6.76 -1.46
N ALA A 52 6.96 -5.66 -1.50
CA ALA A 52 6.73 -4.52 -0.61
C ALA A 52 5.36 -3.87 -0.85
N LEU A 53 4.98 -3.70 -2.13
CA LEU A 53 3.69 -3.14 -2.53
C LEU A 53 2.54 -4.06 -2.12
N GLU A 54 2.68 -5.37 -2.33
CA GLU A 54 1.67 -6.35 -1.96
C GLU A 54 1.47 -6.39 -0.43
N LYS A 55 2.56 -6.32 0.35
CA LYS A 55 2.49 -6.21 1.81
C LYS A 55 1.76 -4.92 2.23
N ALA A 56 2.10 -3.79 1.62
CA ALA A 56 1.46 -2.52 1.88
C ALA A 56 -0.05 -2.56 1.61
N LEU A 57 -0.44 -3.09 0.44
CA LEU A 57 -1.84 -3.20 0.04
C LEU A 57 -2.62 -4.14 0.96
N ALA A 58 -2.03 -5.27 1.35
CA ALA A 58 -2.64 -6.19 2.31
C ALA A 58 -2.87 -5.51 3.67
N ARG A 59 -1.95 -4.66 4.13
CA ARG A 59 -2.09 -3.87 5.36
C ARG A 59 -3.23 -2.85 5.26
N ILE A 60 -3.32 -2.12 4.15
CA ILE A 60 -4.41 -1.18 3.89
C ILE A 60 -5.77 -1.89 3.91
N ASN A 61 -5.88 -3.01 3.21
CA ASN A 61 -7.13 -3.78 3.18
C ASN A 61 -7.51 -4.28 4.58
N ASN A 62 -6.55 -4.80 5.35
CA ASN A 62 -6.81 -5.30 6.70
C ASN A 62 -7.25 -4.19 7.66
N LEU A 63 -6.65 -3.00 7.59
CA LEU A 63 -7.04 -1.86 8.42
C LEU A 63 -8.37 -1.24 7.99
N GLY A 64 -8.63 -1.21 6.68
CA GLY A 64 -9.95 -0.86 6.15
C GLY A 64 -11.03 -1.77 6.73
N ASP A 65 -10.86 -3.09 6.61
CA ASP A 65 -11.81 -4.07 7.15
C ASP A 65 -11.97 -3.95 8.67
N ALA A 66 -10.89 -3.76 9.42
CA ALA A 66 -10.95 -3.58 10.87
C ALA A 66 -11.74 -2.34 11.28
N ILE A 67 -11.61 -1.24 10.54
CA ILE A 67 -12.40 -0.03 10.77
C ILE A 67 -13.87 -0.28 10.40
N TYR A 68 -14.17 -0.89 9.26
CA TYR A 68 -15.55 -1.20 8.87
C TYR A 68 -16.25 -2.13 9.87
N GLN A 69 -15.56 -3.15 10.37
CA GLN A 69 -16.09 -4.08 11.39
C GLN A 69 -16.38 -3.42 12.74
N ASN A 70 -15.61 -2.39 13.12
CA ASN A 70 -15.88 -1.64 14.36
C ASN A 70 -17.18 -0.81 14.29
N ASN A 71 -17.61 -0.44 13.07
CA ASN A 71 -18.79 0.41 12.88
C ASN A 71 -20.11 -0.39 12.74
N ILE A 72 -20.07 -1.73 12.69
CA ILE A 72 -21.26 -2.59 12.56
C ILE A 72 -21.76 -3.07 13.94
N ASN A 73 -20.94 -2.94 14.99
CA ASN A 73 -21.23 -3.43 16.34
C ASN A 73 -21.61 -2.31 17.33
N ASN A 74 -22.09 -1.15 16.87
CA ASN A 74 -22.52 -0.04 17.72
C ASN A 74 -23.95 0.39 17.42
#